data_AF-A0A0P9DNG2-F1
#
_entry.id   AF-A0A0P9DNG2-F1
#
_cell.length_a   1.000
_cell.length_b   1.000
_cell.length_c   1.000
_cell.angle_alpha   90.00
_cell.angle_beta   90.00
_cell.angle_gamma   90.00
#
_symmetry.space_group_name_H-M   'P 1'
#
loop_
_entity.id
_entity.type
_entity.pdbx_description
1 polymer ?
#
loop_
_entity_poly.entity_id
_entity_poly.type
_entity_poly.pdbx_seq_one_letter_code
_entity_poly.pdbx_strand_id
1 'polypeptide(L)'
;MIKKTTSVIFSCIMMLVVLNACVPTDKEASSKQEIVTEQEPTSTKSGVNSASESVYKPVNSAPKNYYEALELINKKFTQIIPNKIEEFKKSIEKYENHKSNINLIEAIISGSVFNGYQIIDEETASWITKKQKYLAEQLDSFSLVYSDTSSEGIQFVAIVQPQMGNSSKNYREAIGLLRGDEKEMDVLSDIGFEEPDHYFAVDILAKDLLDIHEQIEITDMYLTVEGDEKVPYVKEKNESKGLQKILNTYNRDVNVSSLMKKNDWNLYLFKDPIVVPETIVIEVKGMSEKTKKINLKRTAF
;
A
#
# COMPACT_ATOMS: atom_id res chain seq x y z
N MET A 1 -26.63 -41.21 6.92
CA MET A 1 -25.20 -41.19 7.29
C MET A 1 -24.38 -41.38 6.01
N ILE A 2 -23.97 -40.28 5.36
CA ILE A 2 -23.09 -40.32 4.19
C ILE A 2 -22.09 -39.17 4.39
N LYS A 3 -20.83 -39.50 4.67
CA LYS A 3 -19.73 -38.54 4.70
C LYS A 3 -19.34 -38.23 3.25
N LYS A 4 -19.48 -36.98 2.83
CA LYS A 4 -18.81 -36.47 1.63
C LYS A 4 -17.49 -35.85 2.05
N THR A 5 -16.40 -36.50 1.66
CA THR A 5 -15.05 -35.95 1.62
C THR A 5 -14.95 -35.00 0.42
N THR A 6 -14.79 -33.70 0.68
CA THR A 6 -14.49 -32.74 -0.38
C THR A 6 -12.99 -32.48 -0.38
N SER A 7 -12.37 -32.88 -1.49
CA SER A 7 -10.97 -32.64 -1.85
C SER A 7 -10.72 -31.14 -2.00
N VAL A 8 -9.70 -30.62 -1.33
CA VAL A 8 -9.18 -29.25 -1.54
C VAL A 8 -8.07 -29.36 -2.57
N ILE A 9 -8.30 -28.81 -3.76
CA ILE A 9 -7.31 -28.69 -4.83
C ILE A 9 -6.36 -27.55 -4.46
N PHE A 10 -5.14 -27.90 -4.05
CA PHE A 10 -4.01 -26.98 -3.93
C PHE A 10 -3.53 -26.61 -5.35
N SER A 11 -3.68 -25.35 -5.74
CA SER A 11 -2.98 -24.80 -6.90
C SER A 11 -1.62 -24.27 -6.43
N CYS A 12 -0.62 -25.14 -6.42
CA CYS A 12 0.78 -24.75 -6.23
C CYS A 12 1.35 -24.26 -7.56
N ILE A 13 1.49 -22.94 -7.73
CA ILE A 13 2.41 -22.39 -8.75
C ILE A 13 3.83 -22.53 -8.18
N MET A 14 4.42 -23.71 -8.40
CA MET A 14 5.85 -23.95 -8.27
C MET A 14 6.55 -23.39 -9.51
N MET A 15 7.46 -22.44 -9.33
CA MET A 15 8.46 -22.14 -10.36
C MET A 15 9.85 -22.20 -9.73
N LEU A 16 10.45 -23.39 -9.79
CA LEU A 16 11.89 -23.58 -9.68
C LEU A 16 12.55 -22.82 -10.85
N VAL A 17 13.42 -21.86 -10.55
CA VAL A 17 14.43 -21.42 -11.51
C VAL A 17 15.71 -22.21 -11.20
N VAL A 18 15.93 -23.26 -11.98
CA VAL A 18 17.20 -23.99 -12.05
C VAL A 18 18.17 -23.12 -12.85
N LEU A 19 19.24 -22.65 -12.19
CA LEU A 19 20.41 -22.05 -12.82
C LEU A 19 21.16 -23.14 -13.61
N ASN A 20 21.02 -23.15 -14.93
CA ASN A 20 21.98 -23.83 -15.80
C ASN A 20 22.83 -22.77 -16.50
N ALA A 21 24.09 -22.70 -16.08
CA ALA A 21 25.15 -22.01 -16.77
C ALA A 21 25.37 -22.63 -18.15
N CYS A 22 25.43 -21.79 -19.19
CA CYS A 22 26.13 -22.11 -20.42
C CYS A 22 26.64 -20.81 -21.03
N VAL A 23 27.96 -20.61 -20.92
CA VAL A 23 28.73 -19.62 -21.66
C VAL A 23 28.76 -20.04 -23.14
N PRO A 24 28.72 -19.09 -24.08
CA PRO A 24 29.77 -19.11 -25.09
C PRO A 24 30.39 -17.73 -25.35
N THR A 25 31.69 -17.81 -25.57
CA THR A 25 32.67 -16.83 -26.00
C THR A 25 32.48 -16.39 -27.46
N ASP A 26 32.98 -15.18 -27.74
CA ASP A 26 33.64 -14.73 -28.98
C ASP A 26 32.83 -14.56 -30.29
N LYS A 27 32.67 -13.31 -30.77
CA LYS A 27 33.55 -12.63 -31.77
C LYS A 27 32.89 -11.46 -32.54
N GLU A 28 33.65 -10.37 -32.61
CA GLU A 28 33.86 -9.42 -33.74
C GLU A 28 32.70 -8.79 -34.54
N ALA A 29 32.64 -7.44 -34.50
CA ALA A 29 32.75 -6.50 -35.64
C ALA A 29 32.41 -5.07 -35.15
N SER A 30 33.37 -4.16 -34.94
CA SER A 30 34.04 -3.27 -35.91
C SER A 30 33.14 -2.27 -36.66
N SER A 31 33.18 -0.99 -36.24
CA SER A 31 33.49 0.22 -37.05
C SER A 31 33.02 1.47 -36.27
N LYS A 32 33.94 2.29 -35.72
CA LYS A 32 34.63 3.46 -36.31
C LYS A 32 33.71 4.58 -36.79
N GLN A 33 33.73 5.70 -36.05
CA GLN A 33 33.86 7.12 -36.47
C GLN A 33 33.54 7.98 -35.22
N GLU A 34 34.17 9.10 -34.88
CA GLU A 34 35.33 9.87 -35.36
C GLU A 34 35.60 10.91 -34.25
N ILE A 35 36.87 11.25 -34.02
CA ILE A 35 37.34 12.18 -32.99
C ILE A 35 37.30 13.60 -33.57
N VAL A 36 36.78 14.58 -32.82
CA VAL A 36 37.23 15.98 -32.92
C VAL A 36 37.40 16.56 -31.51
N THR A 37 38.58 17.12 -31.31
CA THR A 37 39.20 17.56 -30.05
C THR A 37 38.98 19.06 -29.79
N GLU A 38 38.88 19.40 -28.51
CA GLU A 38 39.19 20.66 -27.79
C GLU A 38 39.20 22.03 -28.48
N GLN A 39 38.56 23.00 -27.81
CA GLN A 39 39.19 24.28 -27.49
C GLN A 39 38.48 24.97 -26.29
N GLU A 40 39.19 25.09 -25.16
CA GLU A 40 38.93 26.08 -24.10
C GLU A 40 39.43 27.47 -24.53
N PRO A 41 38.94 28.54 -23.87
CA PRO A 41 39.89 29.46 -23.27
C PRO A 41 39.60 29.78 -21.79
N THR A 42 40.70 30.00 -21.06
CA THR A 42 40.82 30.31 -19.64
C THR A 42 40.85 31.83 -19.33
N SER A 43 40.64 32.15 -18.04
CA SER A 43 40.90 33.42 -17.29
C SER A 43 39.66 34.34 -17.08
N THR A 44 39.34 34.91 -15.90
CA THR A 44 40.09 35.13 -14.65
C THR A 44 39.14 35.30 -13.44
N LYS A 45 39.69 35.07 -12.25
CA LYS A 45 39.10 34.98 -10.89
C LYS A 45 38.60 36.31 -10.27
N SER A 46 37.55 36.19 -9.46
CA SER A 46 37.36 36.84 -8.15
C SER A 46 36.22 36.07 -7.43
N GLY A 47 36.31 35.46 -6.25
CA GLY A 47 37.33 35.41 -5.21
C GLY A 47 36.81 35.93 -3.86
N VAL A 48 35.84 35.28 -3.20
CA VAL A 48 35.70 35.25 -1.71
C VAL A 48 34.96 33.98 -1.24
N ASN A 49 35.72 33.09 -0.58
CA ASN A 49 35.49 32.25 0.62
C ASN A 49 34.10 32.32 1.30
N SER A 50 33.57 31.32 2.01
CA SER A 50 33.85 29.90 2.27
C SER A 50 32.80 29.51 3.34
N ALA A 51 31.95 28.53 3.08
CA ALA A 51 31.21 27.82 4.13
C ALA A 51 31.19 26.34 3.75
N SER A 52 31.99 25.59 4.50
CA SER A 52 32.07 24.15 4.53
C SER A 52 30.82 23.53 5.16
N GLU A 53 30.61 22.25 4.85
CA GLU A 53 29.55 21.32 5.33
C GLU A 53 28.25 21.37 4.51
N SER A 54 27.77 20.31 3.86
CA SER A 54 28.12 18.89 3.88
C SER A 54 27.86 18.33 2.48
N VAL A 55 28.84 17.63 1.91
CA VAL A 55 28.62 16.82 0.70
C VAL A 55 27.65 15.69 1.08
N TYR A 56 26.37 15.91 0.79
CA TYR A 56 25.37 14.86 0.84
C TYR A 56 25.74 13.82 -0.21
N LYS A 57 26.27 12.68 0.23
CA LYS A 57 26.42 11.52 -0.64
C LYS A 57 25.01 11.00 -0.94
N PRO A 58 24.58 10.91 -2.20
CA PRO A 58 23.33 10.24 -2.52
C PRO A 58 23.45 8.79 -2.04
N VAL A 59 22.60 8.42 -1.08
CA VAL A 59 22.48 7.05 -0.61
C VAL A 59 21.83 6.25 -1.73
N ASN A 60 22.58 5.29 -2.26
CA ASN A 60 22.17 4.23 -3.19
C ASN A 60 21.25 4.64 -4.34
N SER A 61 21.88 4.82 -5.51
CA SER A 61 21.19 4.90 -6.80
C SER A 61 20.12 3.82 -6.92
N ALA A 62 18.90 4.22 -7.27
CA ALA A 62 17.82 3.31 -7.65
C ALA A 62 18.35 2.26 -8.65
N PRO A 63 17.97 0.97 -8.49
CA PRO A 63 18.48 -0.13 -9.30
C PRO A 63 18.24 0.12 -10.79
N LYS A 64 19.25 -0.15 -11.62
CA LYS A 64 19.24 0.20 -13.05
C LYS A 64 18.50 -0.83 -13.89
N ASN A 65 18.22 -2.01 -13.33
CA ASN A 65 17.42 -3.05 -13.95
C ASN A 65 16.55 -3.80 -12.91
N TYR A 66 15.57 -4.56 -13.42
CA TYR A 66 14.59 -5.30 -12.63
C TYR A 66 15.20 -6.33 -11.65
N TYR A 67 16.30 -6.99 -12.01
CA TYR A 67 16.92 -8.02 -11.18
C TYR A 67 17.61 -7.42 -9.94
N GLU A 68 18.31 -6.30 -10.11
CA GLU A 68 18.91 -5.56 -8.99
C GLU A 68 17.84 -5.05 -8.00
N ALA A 69 16.67 -4.64 -8.52
CA ALA A 69 15.55 -4.22 -7.68
C ALA A 69 15.02 -5.38 -6.84
N LEU A 70 14.79 -6.54 -7.45
CA LEU A 70 14.36 -7.74 -6.74
C LEU A 70 15.37 -8.21 -5.68
N GLU A 71 16.67 -8.15 -5.98
CA GLU A 71 17.70 -8.54 -5.02
C GLU A 71 17.72 -7.59 -3.81
N LEU A 72 17.63 -6.27 -4.04
CA LEU A 72 17.55 -5.27 -2.98
C LEU A 72 16.30 -5.47 -2.10
N ILE A 73 15.16 -5.70 -2.74
CA ILE A 73 13.87 -5.98 -2.10
C ILE A 73 13.99 -7.22 -1.20
N ASN A 74 14.46 -8.35 -1.74
CA ASN A 74 14.62 -9.60 -1.00
C ASN A 74 15.59 -9.47 0.19
N LYS A 75 16.70 -8.76 -0.02
CA LYS A 75 17.69 -8.49 1.03
C LYS A 75 17.08 -7.68 2.17
N LYS A 76 16.39 -6.58 1.87
CA LYS A 76 15.72 -5.74 2.88
C LYS A 76 14.59 -6.50 3.57
N PHE A 77 13.84 -7.34 2.86
CA PHE A 77 12.82 -8.19 3.49
C PHE A 77 13.39 -9.14 4.53
N THR A 78 14.45 -9.85 4.18
CA THR A 78 15.08 -10.81 5.11
C THR A 78 15.55 -10.12 6.38
N GLN A 79 15.91 -8.83 6.30
CA GLN A 79 16.31 -8.03 7.46
C GLN A 79 15.12 -7.63 8.35
N ILE A 80 13.94 -7.36 7.79
CA ILE A 80 12.80 -6.84 8.56
C ILE A 80 11.81 -7.92 9.02
N ILE A 81 11.72 -9.06 8.31
CA ILE A 81 10.72 -10.11 8.56
C ILE A 81 10.71 -10.60 10.02
N PRO A 82 11.86 -10.90 10.67
CA PRO A 82 11.86 -11.35 12.06
C PRO A 82 11.19 -10.35 13.01
N ASN A 83 11.47 -9.06 12.83
CA ASN A 83 10.85 -8.01 13.63
C ASN A 83 9.34 -7.92 13.37
N LYS A 84 8.91 -8.07 12.10
CA LYS A 84 7.48 -8.07 11.74
C LYS A 84 6.73 -9.27 12.30
N ILE A 85 7.35 -10.44 12.40
CA ILE A 85 6.76 -11.61 13.06
C ILE A 85 6.52 -11.31 14.54
N GLU A 86 7.49 -10.72 15.23
CA GLU A 86 7.36 -10.37 16.65
C GLU A 86 6.34 -9.25 16.88
N GLU A 87 6.27 -8.24 16.01
CA GLU A 87 5.21 -7.23 16.03
C GLU A 87 3.82 -7.88 15.88
N PHE A 88 3.66 -8.82 14.94
CA PHE A 88 2.39 -9.51 14.73
C PHE A 88 2.00 -10.37 15.92
N LYS A 89 2.93 -11.16 16.49
CA LYS A 89 2.71 -11.91 17.74
C LYS A 89 2.23 -11.00 18.87
N LYS A 90 2.90 -9.87 19.09
CA LYS A 90 2.51 -8.89 20.12
C LYS A 90 1.13 -8.30 19.87
N SER A 91 0.79 -8.00 18.61
CA SER A 91 -0.53 -7.48 18.26
C SER A 91 -1.64 -8.49 18.52
N ILE A 92 -1.40 -9.77 18.23
CA ILE A 92 -2.32 -10.88 18.55
C ILE A 92 -2.49 -11.02 20.06
N GLU A 93 -1.38 -11.03 20.81
CA GLU A 93 -1.42 -11.12 22.26
C GLU A 93 -2.18 -9.95 22.89
N LYS A 94 -1.94 -8.72 22.41
CA LYS A 94 -2.67 -7.51 22.83
C LYS A 94 -4.17 -7.66 22.61
N TYR A 95 -4.57 -8.16 21.44
CA TYR A 95 -5.98 -8.43 21.14
C TYR A 95 -6.56 -9.57 21.98
N GLU A 96 -5.82 -10.66 22.19
CA GLU A 96 -6.27 -11.79 22.99
C GLU A 96 -6.47 -11.42 24.46
N ASN A 97 -5.60 -10.58 25.02
CA ASN A 97 -5.69 -10.09 26.39
C ASN A 97 -6.72 -8.96 26.57
N HIS A 98 -6.92 -8.13 25.54
CA HIS A 98 -7.88 -7.02 25.58
C HIS A 98 -8.66 -6.94 24.27
N LYS A 99 -9.83 -7.57 24.25
CA LYS A 99 -10.72 -7.64 23.08
C LYS A 99 -11.35 -6.27 22.83
N SER A 100 -10.81 -5.55 21.84
CA SER A 100 -11.35 -4.28 21.35
C SER A 100 -11.21 -4.18 19.83
N ASN A 101 -12.03 -3.35 19.19
CA ASN A 101 -12.01 -3.16 17.74
C ASN A 101 -10.67 -2.58 17.25
N ILE A 102 -10.07 -1.66 18.01
CA ILE A 102 -8.74 -1.13 17.68
C ILE A 102 -7.66 -2.21 17.72
N ASN A 103 -7.62 -3.03 18.77
CA ASN A 103 -6.61 -4.09 18.89
C ASN A 103 -6.79 -5.16 17.80
N LEU A 104 -8.04 -5.46 17.43
CA LEU A 104 -8.34 -6.36 16.32
C LEU A 104 -7.82 -5.78 14.99
N ILE A 105 -8.17 -4.52 14.68
CA ILE A 105 -7.75 -3.84 13.46
C ILE A 105 -6.22 -3.73 13.38
N GLU A 106 -5.54 -3.33 14.47
CA GLU A 106 -4.08 -3.27 14.51
C GLU A 106 -3.44 -4.63 14.24
N ALA A 107 -3.99 -5.71 14.83
CA ALA A 107 -3.49 -7.05 14.59
C ALA A 107 -3.66 -7.49 13.13
N ILE A 108 -4.78 -7.16 12.51
CA ILE A 108 -5.01 -7.47 11.09
C ILE A 108 -4.07 -6.67 10.20
N ILE A 109 -3.91 -5.36 10.44
CA ILE A 109 -2.96 -4.53 9.70
C ILE A 109 -1.55 -5.11 9.85
N SER A 110 -1.14 -5.48 11.07
CA SER A 110 0.16 -6.12 11.29
C SER A 110 0.29 -7.46 10.56
N GLY A 111 -0.78 -8.24 10.46
CA GLY A 111 -0.81 -9.49 9.72
C GLY A 111 -0.76 -9.30 8.20
N SER A 112 -1.34 -8.22 7.68
CA SER A 112 -1.38 -7.95 6.22
C SER A 112 0.00 -7.75 5.60
N VAL A 113 1.02 -7.44 6.43
CA VAL A 113 2.42 -7.34 6.04
C VAL A 113 2.87 -8.59 5.28
N PHE A 114 2.42 -9.77 5.71
CA PHE A 114 2.88 -11.04 5.17
C PHE A 114 2.21 -11.44 3.85
N ASN A 115 1.17 -10.74 3.41
CA ASN A 115 0.50 -11.04 2.13
C ASN A 115 1.39 -10.72 0.92
N GLY A 116 2.27 -9.72 1.06
CA GLY A 116 3.22 -9.36 0.02
C GLY A 116 4.46 -10.25 -0.02
N TYR A 117 4.68 -11.11 0.98
CA TYR A 117 5.99 -11.73 1.20
C TYR A 117 5.95 -13.24 1.18
N GLN A 118 7.02 -13.83 0.64
CA GLN A 118 7.26 -15.26 0.75
C GLN A 118 8.00 -15.56 2.06
N ILE A 119 7.35 -16.32 2.93
CA ILE A 119 7.93 -16.84 4.16
C ILE A 119 8.53 -18.22 3.86
N ILE A 120 9.82 -18.38 4.16
CA ILE A 120 10.59 -19.58 3.77
C ILE A 120 10.34 -20.74 4.75
N ASP A 121 10.09 -20.43 6.02
CA ASP A 121 9.78 -21.40 7.06
C ASP A 121 8.29 -21.80 7.04
N GLU A 122 8.02 -23.07 6.81
CA GLU A 122 6.67 -23.64 6.71
C GLU A 122 5.90 -23.51 8.02
N GLU A 123 6.57 -23.67 9.18
CA GLU A 123 5.91 -23.58 10.49
C GLU A 123 5.39 -22.16 10.75
N THR A 124 6.25 -21.15 10.54
CA THR A 124 5.88 -19.73 10.67
C THR A 124 4.82 -19.35 9.66
N ALA A 125 4.94 -19.77 8.40
CA ALA A 125 3.94 -19.48 7.37
C ALA A 125 2.56 -20.04 7.75
N SER A 126 2.53 -21.28 8.25
CA SER A 126 1.31 -21.94 8.74
C SER A 126 0.71 -21.23 9.95
N TRP A 127 1.54 -20.84 10.92
CA TRP A 127 1.10 -20.08 12.10
C TRP A 127 0.51 -18.72 11.71
N ILE A 128 1.17 -17.97 10.82
CA ILE A 128 0.69 -16.66 10.33
C ILE A 128 -0.66 -16.83 9.64
N THR A 129 -0.75 -17.77 8.69
CA THR A 129 -1.98 -18.00 7.93
C THR A 129 -3.15 -18.36 8.86
N LYS A 130 -2.91 -19.22 9.85
CA LYS A 130 -3.91 -19.60 10.85
C LYS A 130 -4.37 -18.41 11.68
N LYS A 131 -3.44 -17.53 12.08
CA LYS A 131 -3.75 -16.34 12.89
C LYS A 131 -4.45 -15.25 12.09
N GLN A 132 -4.04 -15.01 10.84
CA GLN A 132 -4.75 -14.12 9.91
C GLN A 132 -6.20 -14.58 9.72
N LYS A 133 -6.42 -15.87 9.49
CA LYS A 133 -7.77 -16.45 9.39
C LYS A 133 -8.57 -16.27 10.69
N TYR A 134 -7.97 -16.58 11.84
CA TYR A 134 -8.62 -16.38 13.13
C TYR A 134 -9.08 -14.93 13.33
N LEU A 135 -8.22 -13.95 13.06
CA LEU A 135 -8.54 -12.53 13.20
C LEU A 135 -9.66 -12.10 12.23
N ALA A 136 -9.61 -12.56 10.99
CA ALA A 136 -10.66 -12.31 9.99
C ALA A 136 -12.03 -12.81 10.45
N GLU A 137 -12.09 -13.99 11.08
CA GLU A 137 -13.33 -14.54 11.66
C GLU A 137 -13.88 -13.73 12.83
N GLN A 138 -13.08 -12.83 13.44
CA GLN A 138 -13.55 -11.97 14.53
C GLN A 138 -14.10 -10.63 14.05
N LEU A 139 -13.89 -10.26 12.79
CA LEU A 139 -14.38 -9.00 12.27
C LEU A 139 -15.88 -9.03 12.03
N ASP A 140 -16.50 -7.90 12.28
CA ASP A 140 -17.84 -7.65 11.78
C ASP A 140 -17.82 -7.60 10.24
N SER A 141 -18.84 -8.18 9.61
CA SER A 141 -19.19 -8.01 8.19
C SER A 141 -19.14 -6.56 7.68
N PHE A 142 -19.33 -5.59 8.59
CA PHE A 142 -19.29 -4.15 8.30
C PHE A 142 -17.96 -3.46 8.67
N SER A 143 -16.83 -4.18 8.70
CA SER A 143 -15.51 -3.54 8.86
C SER A 143 -15.31 -2.42 7.84
N LEU A 144 -14.83 -1.28 8.32
CA LEU A 144 -14.55 -0.08 7.53
C LEU A 144 -13.06 0.06 7.21
N VAL A 145 -12.26 -0.96 7.53
CA VAL A 145 -10.81 -0.98 7.28
C VAL A 145 -10.46 -2.03 6.25
N TYR A 146 -9.61 -1.61 5.32
CA TYR A 146 -9.00 -2.45 4.28
C TYR A 146 -7.49 -2.36 4.47
N SER A 147 -6.79 -3.47 4.28
CA SER A 147 -5.33 -3.45 4.36
C SER A 147 -4.72 -4.55 3.52
N ASP A 148 -3.65 -4.22 2.81
CA ASP A 148 -2.81 -5.21 2.13
C ASP A 148 -1.39 -4.67 1.94
N THR A 149 -0.47 -5.56 1.57
CA THR A 149 0.94 -5.21 1.34
C THR A 149 1.39 -5.68 -0.02
N SER A 150 2.02 -4.78 -0.79
CA SER A 150 2.59 -5.13 -2.09
C SER A 150 3.82 -6.02 -1.93
N SER A 151 4.15 -6.76 -2.99
CA SER A 151 5.39 -7.55 -3.01
C SER A 151 6.67 -6.72 -2.99
N GLU A 152 6.56 -5.41 -3.18
CA GLU A 152 7.68 -4.47 -3.08
C GLU A 152 7.72 -3.78 -1.71
N GLY A 153 6.81 -4.16 -0.80
CA GLY A 153 6.84 -3.76 0.60
C GLY A 153 6.15 -2.45 0.91
N ILE A 154 5.21 -2.02 0.06
CA ILE A 154 4.31 -0.92 0.38
C ILE A 154 3.06 -1.50 1.02
N GLN A 155 2.86 -1.21 2.30
CA GLN A 155 1.63 -1.51 3.00
C GLN A 155 0.64 -0.36 2.83
N PHE A 156 -0.57 -0.70 2.40
CA PHE A 156 -1.69 0.20 2.31
C PHE A 156 -2.71 -0.14 3.39
N VAL A 157 -3.23 0.90 4.04
CA VAL A 157 -4.36 0.82 4.95
C VAL A 157 -5.38 1.86 4.50
N ALA A 158 -6.62 1.46 4.33
CA ALA A 158 -7.70 2.36 3.94
C ALA A 158 -8.83 2.32 4.96
N ILE A 159 -9.38 3.50 5.25
CA ILE A 159 -10.61 3.70 6.02
C ILE A 159 -11.67 4.16 5.04
N VAL A 160 -12.79 3.46 4.97
CA VAL A 160 -13.88 3.80 4.04
C VAL A 160 -15.04 4.45 4.77
N GLN A 161 -15.85 5.21 4.03
CA GLN A 161 -17.03 5.83 4.60
C GLN A 161 -18.00 4.81 5.23
N PRO A 162 -18.61 5.15 6.38
CA PRO A 162 -19.61 4.29 7.00
C PRO A 162 -20.91 4.31 6.18
N GLN A 163 -21.39 3.13 5.74
CA GLN A 163 -22.65 3.01 4.99
C GLN A 163 -23.88 2.74 5.89
N MET A 164 -23.67 2.26 7.13
CA MET A 164 -24.76 1.92 8.05
C MET A 164 -24.56 2.51 9.45
N GLY A 165 -25.66 2.95 10.07
CA GLY A 165 -25.64 3.58 11.39
C GLY A 165 -24.95 2.75 12.50
N ASN A 166 -25.02 1.41 12.44
CA ASN A 166 -24.37 0.55 13.44
C ASN A 166 -22.86 0.37 13.19
N SER A 167 -22.42 0.33 11.92
CA SER A 167 -20.99 0.24 11.56
C SER A 167 -20.21 1.46 12.05
N SER A 168 -20.81 2.65 11.90
CA SER A 168 -20.25 3.90 12.41
C SER A 168 -20.07 3.87 13.93
N LYS A 169 -21.07 3.37 14.68
CA LYS A 169 -21.01 3.33 16.16
C LYS A 169 -19.96 2.35 16.68
N ASN A 170 -19.89 1.16 16.08
CA ASN A 170 -19.00 0.11 16.54
C ASN A 170 -17.52 0.47 16.33
N TYR A 171 -17.21 1.14 15.22
CA TYR A 171 -15.82 1.40 14.82
C TYR A 171 -15.34 2.85 15.02
N ARG A 172 -16.21 3.80 15.42
CA ARG A 172 -15.84 5.22 15.55
C ARG A 172 -14.59 5.46 16.40
N GLU A 173 -14.56 4.93 17.62
CA GLU A 173 -13.40 5.10 18.50
C GLU A 173 -12.15 4.45 17.90
N ALA A 174 -12.28 3.23 17.37
CA ALA A 174 -11.15 2.51 16.78
C ALA A 174 -10.58 3.21 15.54
N ILE A 175 -11.44 3.77 14.68
CA ILE A 175 -11.03 4.57 13.53
C ILE A 175 -10.38 5.87 13.96
N GLY A 176 -10.94 6.55 14.96
CA GLY A 176 -10.33 7.75 15.53
C GLY A 176 -8.92 7.51 16.03
N LEU A 177 -8.72 6.41 16.78
CA LEU A 177 -7.41 5.99 17.26
C LEU A 177 -6.46 5.57 16.13
N LEU A 178 -6.93 4.78 15.15
CA LEU A 178 -6.14 4.33 14.01
C LEU A 178 -5.65 5.51 13.16
N ARG A 179 -6.54 6.45 12.90
CA ARG A 179 -6.27 7.64 12.09
C ARG A 179 -5.43 8.67 12.83
N GLY A 180 -5.58 8.75 14.15
CA GLY A 180 -5.09 9.85 14.99
C GLY A 180 -6.00 11.08 14.98
N ASP A 181 -7.27 10.94 14.57
CA ASP A 181 -8.27 12.01 14.56
C ASP A 181 -9.66 11.44 14.86
N GLU A 182 -10.21 11.79 16.03
CA GLU A 182 -11.53 11.31 16.50
C GLU A 182 -12.69 11.70 15.57
N LYS A 183 -12.50 12.71 14.70
CA LYS A 183 -13.52 13.20 13.77
C LYS A 183 -13.53 12.47 12.43
N GLU A 184 -12.61 11.53 12.18
CA GLU A 184 -12.47 10.87 10.86
C GLU A 184 -13.80 10.33 10.34
N MET A 185 -14.57 9.64 11.19
CA MET A 185 -15.87 9.10 10.80
C MET A 185 -16.87 10.18 10.40
N ASP A 186 -16.84 11.33 11.05
CA ASP A 186 -17.74 12.45 10.73
C ASP A 186 -17.35 13.06 9.39
N VAL A 187 -16.05 13.22 9.12
CA VAL A 187 -15.57 13.67 7.81
C VAL A 187 -16.06 12.76 6.69
N LEU A 188 -15.80 11.45 6.81
CA LEU A 188 -16.15 10.49 5.77
C LEU A 188 -17.67 10.36 5.59
N SER A 189 -18.42 10.42 6.70
CA SER A 189 -19.88 10.41 6.68
C SER A 189 -20.45 11.66 6.02
N ASP A 190 -20.01 12.85 6.41
CA ASP A 190 -20.52 14.12 5.87
C ASP A 190 -20.27 14.23 4.36
N ILE A 191 -19.11 13.76 3.88
CA ILE A 191 -18.82 13.70 2.44
C ILE A 191 -19.80 12.75 1.72
N GLY A 192 -20.10 11.59 2.32
CA GLY A 192 -21.04 10.61 1.76
C GLY A 192 -22.46 11.13 1.60
N PHE A 193 -22.90 11.98 2.53
CA PHE A 193 -24.25 12.56 2.54
C PHE A 193 -24.36 13.93 1.85
N GLU A 194 -23.28 14.44 1.25
CA GLU A 194 -23.31 15.73 0.55
C GLU A 194 -24.10 15.65 -0.77
N GLU A 195 -25.19 16.43 -0.84
CA GLU A 195 -26.04 16.57 -2.03
C GLU A 195 -25.64 17.80 -2.86
N PRO A 196 -25.68 17.76 -4.20
CA PRO A 196 -26.18 16.66 -5.05
C PRO A 196 -25.10 15.66 -5.50
N ASP A 197 -23.83 15.91 -5.16
CA ASP A 197 -22.69 15.30 -5.86
C ASP A 197 -22.24 13.94 -5.28
N HIS A 198 -22.81 13.47 -4.17
CA HIS A 198 -22.59 12.19 -3.48
C HIS A 198 -21.29 11.43 -3.84
N TYR A 199 -20.31 11.48 -2.93
CA TYR A 199 -19.05 10.76 -3.09
C TYR A 199 -18.97 9.59 -2.14
N PHE A 200 -18.26 8.53 -2.53
CA PHE A 200 -17.73 7.59 -1.57
C PHE A 200 -16.32 8.02 -1.18
N ALA A 201 -16.15 8.34 0.10
CA ALA A 201 -14.86 8.77 0.64
C ALA A 201 -14.03 7.57 1.13
N VAL A 202 -12.74 7.60 0.81
CA VAL A 202 -11.74 6.63 1.28
C VAL A 202 -10.49 7.38 1.71
N ASP A 203 -10.07 7.24 2.96
CA ASP A 203 -8.80 7.77 3.45
C ASP A 203 -7.74 6.67 3.44
N ILE A 204 -6.61 6.89 2.76
CA ILE A 204 -5.60 5.86 2.50
C ILE A 204 -4.24 6.28 3.05
N LEU A 205 -3.68 5.43 3.90
CA LEU A 205 -2.31 5.51 4.39
C LEU A 205 -1.43 4.52 3.61
N ALA A 206 -0.30 5.01 3.11
CA ALA A 206 0.73 4.18 2.47
C ALA A 206 2.03 4.22 3.30
N LYS A 207 2.52 3.05 3.70
CA LYS A 207 3.76 2.85 4.45
C LYS A 207 4.74 2.05 3.62
N ASP A 208 5.89 2.63 3.33
CA ASP A 208 7.00 1.92 2.67
C ASP A 208 7.83 1.19 3.74
N LEU A 209 7.60 -0.10 3.87
CA LEU A 209 8.20 -0.93 4.93
C LEU A 209 9.69 -1.20 4.70
N LEU A 210 10.17 -1.03 3.46
CA LEU A 210 11.57 -1.25 3.11
C LEU A 210 12.38 0.04 2.99
N ASP A 211 11.71 1.19 2.98
CA ASP A 211 12.33 2.49 2.73
C ASP A 211 13.21 2.47 1.47
N ILE A 212 12.60 2.06 0.36
CA ILE A 212 13.22 2.03 -0.98
C ILE A 212 12.49 2.91 -1.98
N HIS A 213 11.27 3.34 -1.66
CA HIS A 213 10.47 4.21 -2.48
C HIS A 213 10.65 5.64 -1.98
N GLU A 214 11.28 6.49 -2.80
CA GLU A 214 11.34 7.93 -2.54
C GLU A 214 9.95 8.56 -2.57
N GLN A 215 9.11 8.08 -3.50
CA GLN A 215 7.73 8.51 -3.67
C GLN A 215 6.83 7.33 -4.03
N ILE A 216 5.55 7.46 -3.70
CA ILE A 216 4.51 6.49 -4.06
C ILE A 216 3.59 7.20 -5.05
N GLU A 217 3.71 6.84 -6.33
CA GLU A 217 2.93 7.43 -7.41
C GLU A 217 1.84 6.45 -7.86
N ILE A 218 0.58 6.83 -7.68
CA ILE A 218 -0.59 6.08 -8.10
C ILE A 218 -0.87 6.38 -9.58
N THR A 219 -0.83 5.34 -10.41
CA THR A 219 -1.22 5.44 -11.83
C THR A 219 -2.72 5.34 -12.01
N ASP A 220 -3.37 4.51 -11.20
CA ASP A 220 -4.82 4.35 -11.20
C ASP A 220 -5.36 3.83 -9.87
N MET A 221 -6.64 4.07 -9.62
CA MET A 221 -7.33 3.56 -8.44
C MET A 221 -8.82 3.37 -8.73
N TYR A 222 -9.40 2.26 -8.30
CA TYR A 222 -10.83 2.02 -8.48
C TYR A 222 -11.37 1.10 -7.39
N LEU A 223 -12.66 1.25 -7.11
CA LEU A 223 -13.41 0.33 -6.26
C LEU A 223 -13.98 -0.79 -7.14
N THR A 224 -14.04 -2.01 -6.60
CA THR A 224 -14.90 -3.06 -7.14
C THR A 224 -16.14 -3.19 -6.26
N VAL A 225 -17.31 -3.15 -6.88
CA VAL A 225 -18.60 -3.39 -6.22
C VAL A 225 -19.23 -4.67 -6.74
N GLU A 226 -20.33 -5.11 -6.11
CA GLU A 226 -21.04 -6.33 -6.48
C GLU A 226 -21.34 -6.36 -7.99
N GLY A 227 -20.99 -7.46 -8.66
CA GLY A 227 -21.12 -7.60 -10.12
C GLY A 227 -19.90 -7.13 -10.93
N ASP A 228 -18.73 -6.99 -10.30
CA ASP A 228 -17.44 -6.61 -10.92
C ASP A 228 -17.43 -5.20 -11.55
N GLU A 229 -18.39 -4.35 -11.19
CA GLU A 229 -18.40 -2.95 -11.64
C GLU A 229 -17.23 -2.19 -11.01
N LYS A 230 -16.54 -1.41 -11.85
CA LYS A 230 -15.39 -0.60 -11.47
C LYS A 230 -15.77 0.85 -11.33
N VAL A 231 -15.60 1.39 -10.14
CA VAL A 231 -15.82 2.82 -9.87
C VAL A 231 -14.46 3.52 -9.78
N PRO A 232 -14.06 4.33 -10.77
CA PRO A 232 -12.78 5.02 -10.73
C PRO A 232 -12.77 6.15 -9.70
N TYR A 233 -11.60 6.43 -9.13
CA TYR A 233 -11.44 7.61 -8.30
C TYR A 233 -11.51 8.91 -9.11
N VAL A 234 -11.91 9.98 -8.44
CA VAL A 234 -12.02 11.32 -9.03
C VAL A 234 -10.65 11.96 -9.11
N LYS A 235 -10.14 12.14 -10.34
CA LYS A 235 -8.83 12.76 -10.64
C LYS A 235 -8.89 14.29 -10.72
N GLU A 236 -10.08 14.86 -10.82
CA GLU A 236 -10.28 16.29 -11.01
C GLU A 236 -10.72 16.97 -9.73
N LYS A 237 -10.28 18.22 -9.53
CA LYS A 237 -10.70 18.98 -8.35
C LYS A 237 -12.18 19.29 -8.44
N ASN A 238 -12.93 18.91 -7.41
CA ASN A 238 -14.35 19.23 -7.35
C ASN A 238 -14.58 20.69 -6.92
N GLU A 239 -15.45 21.38 -7.67
CA GLU A 239 -15.88 22.77 -7.42
C GLU A 239 -17.13 22.88 -6.55
N SER A 240 -17.68 21.75 -6.07
CA SER A 240 -18.86 21.70 -5.21
C SER A 240 -18.67 22.50 -3.92
N LYS A 241 -19.48 23.55 -3.76
CA LYS A 241 -19.41 24.45 -2.59
C LYS A 241 -19.66 23.71 -1.28
N GLY A 242 -20.55 22.72 -1.31
CA GLY A 242 -20.88 21.91 -0.13
C GLY A 242 -19.72 21.03 0.30
N LEU A 243 -19.13 20.28 -0.63
CA LEU A 243 -17.91 19.52 -0.36
C LEU A 243 -16.78 20.41 0.17
N GLN A 244 -16.54 21.57 -0.46
CA GLN A 244 -15.51 22.50 0.02
C GLN A 244 -15.80 23.01 1.44
N LYS A 245 -17.06 23.22 1.81
CA LYS A 245 -17.45 23.59 3.18
C LYS A 245 -17.13 22.48 4.18
N ILE A 246 -17.44 21.22 3.84
CA ILE A 246 -17.12 20.06 4.68
C ILE A 246 -15.60 19.95 4.87
N LEU A 247 -14.85 19.94 3.77
CA LEU A 247 -13.39 19.85 3.78
C LEU A 247 -12.74 20.94 4.64
N ASN A 248 -13.19 22.20 4.50
CA ASN A 248 -12.71 23.31 5.33
C ASN A 248 -13.07 23.16 6.82
N THR A 249 -14.26 22.62 7.13
CA THR A 249 -14.71 22.41 8.52
C THR A 249 -13.80 21.44 9.26
N TYR A 250 -13.31 20.41 8.56
CA TYR A 250 -12.44 19.39 9.12
C TYR A 250 -10.94 19.59 8.80
N ASN A 251 -10.58 20.68 8.12
CA ASN A 251 -9.21 20.96 7.65
C ASN A 251 -8.63 19.77 6.84
N ARG A 252 -9.38 19.34 5.82
CA ARG A 252 -9.04 18.20 4.97
C ARG A 252 -8.93 18.63 3.52
N ASP A 253 -8.04 17.95 2.81
CA ASP A 253 -7.86 18.10 1.37
C ASP A 253 -8.04 16.75 0.69
N VAL A 254 -8.73 16.75 -0.44
CA VAL A 254 -8.82 15.58 -1.33
C VAL A 254 -7.53 15.48 -2.14
N ASN A 255 -6.91 14.31 -2.13
CA ASN A 255 -5.77 14.03 -2.98
C ASN A 255 -6.23 13.72 -4.41
N VAL A 256 -6.07 14.72 -5.28
CA VAL A 256 -6.27 14.58 -6.74
C VAL A 256 -4.94 14.39 -7.50
N SER A 257 -3.81 14.47 -6.78
CA SER A 257 -2.49 14.20 -7.34
C SER A 257 -2.28 12.70 -7.52
N SER A 258 -1.43 12.32 -8.47
CA SER A 258 -0.92 10.94 -8.52
C SER A 258 0.03 10.64 -7.36
N LEU A 259 0.62 11.65 -6.70
CA LEU A 259 1.57 11.45 -5.62
C LEU A 259 0.87 11.34 -4.26
N MET A 260 1.19 10.26 -3.53
CA MET A 260 0.78 10.09 -2.14
C MET A 260 1.78 10.73 -1.19
N LYS A 261 1.26 11.36 -0.14
CA LYS A 261 2.07 11.71 1.03
C LYS A 261 2.46 10.43 1.76
N LYS A 262 3.75 10.07 1.72
CA LYS A 262 4.29 8.87 2.39
C LYS A 262 4.12 9.01 3.90
N ASN A 263 3.68 7.93 4.56
CA ASN A 263 3.42 7.88 6.01
C ASN A 263 2.36 8.89 6.51
N ASP A 264 1.53 9.40 5.61
CA ASP A 264 0.39 10.26 5.94
C ASP A 264 -0.86 9.75 5.23
N TRP A 265 -2.00 10.19 5.71
CA TRP A 265 -3.31 9.80 5.18
C TRP A 265 -3.69 10.68 3.99
N ASN A 266 -4.24 10.05 2.96
CA ASN A 266 -4.59 10.66 1.69
C ASN A 266 -6.07 10.37 1.39
N LEU A 267 -6.90 11.41 1.40
CA LEU A 267 -8.33 11.30 1.15
C LEU A 267 -8.62 11.23 -0.35
N TYR A 268 -9.26 10.17 -0.80
CA TYR A 268 -9.71 9.97 -2.17
C TYR A 268 -11.24 9.89 -2.23
N LEU A 269 -11.79 10.36 -3.35
CA LEU A 269 -13.22 10.33 -3.62
C LEU A 269 -13.52 9.46 -4.83
N PHE A 270 -14.65 8.76 -4.79
CA PHE A 270 -15.16 7.92 -5.86
C PHE A 270 -16.59 8.34 -6.17
N LYS A 271 -16.97 8.38 -7.45
CA LYS A 271 -18.32 8.79 -7.85
C LYS A 271 -19.31 7.67 -7.59
N ASP A 272 -20.29 7.92 -6.74
CA ASP A 272 -21.49 7.07 -6.59
C ASP A 272 -21.28 5.58 -6.25
N PRO A 273 -20.56 5.23 -5.16
CA PRO A 273 -20.83 3.95 -4.48
C PRO A 273 -21.79 4.11 -3.30
N ILE A 274 -23.06 3.73 -3.50
CA ILE A 274 -24.01 3.51 -2.40
C ILE A 274 -23.66 2.22 -1.62
N VAL A 275 -22.90 1.31 -2.23
CA VAL A 275 -22.54 0.01 -1.65
C VAL A 275 -21.10 0.04 -1.13
N VAL A 276 -20.86 -0.61 0.02
CA VAL A 276 -19.50 -0.79 0.54
C VAL A 276 -18.71 -1.67 -0.45
N PRO A 277 -17.55 -1.23 -0.94
CA PRO A 277 -16.80 -1.94 -1.98
C PRO A 277 -16.33 -3.31 -1.50
N GLU A 278 -16.19 -4.27 -2.41
CA GLU A 278 -15.56 -5.55 -2.12
C GLU A 278 -14.05 -5.38 -1.99
N THR A 279 -13.45 -4.67 -2.95
CA THR A 279 -12.02 -4.35 -2.96
C THR A 279 -11.76 -2.91 -3.38
N ILE A 280 -10.64 -2.37 -2.90
CA ILE A 280 -10.06 -1.13 -3.40
C ILE A 280 -8.80 -1.54 -4.16
N VAL A 281 -8.77 -1.29 -5.46
CA VAL A 281 -7.62 -1.60 -6.30
C VAL A 281 -6.78 -0.34 -6.45
N ILE A 282 -5.50 -0.47 -6.13
CA ILE A 282 -4.51 0.60 -6.27
C ILE A 282 -3.45 0.14 -7.26
N GLU A 283 -3.19 0.95 -8.28
CA GLU A 283 -2.12 0.75 -9.25
C GLU A 283 -0.96 1.71 -8.97
N VAL A 284 0.22 1.17 -8.68
CA VAL A 284 1.41 1.98 -8.34
C VAL A 284 2.42 1.96 -9.48
N LYS A 285 2.95 3.13 -9.83
CA LYS A 285 3.97 3.29 -10.86
C LYS A 285 5.28 2.65 -10.44
N GLY A 286 6.00 2.10 -11.42
CA GLY A 286 7.34 1.54 -11.20
C GLY A 286 7.33 0.12 -10.66
N MET A 287 6.18 -0.38 -10.18
CA MET A 287 6.01 -1.77 -9.82
C MET A 287 5.90 -2.67 -11.06
N SER A 288 6.32 -3.92 -10.92
CA SER A 288 6.22 -4.89 -12.01
C SER A 288 4.77 -5.10 -12.47
N GLU A 289 4.55 -5.48 -13.74
CA GLU A 289 3.18 -5.70 -14.26
C GLU A 289 2.34 -6.69 -13.45
N LYS A 290 2.99 -7.66 -12.79
CA LYS A 290 2.35 -8.67 -11.96
C LYS A 290 2.02 -8.18 -10.55
N THR A 291 2.63 -7.08 -10.11
CA THR A 291 2.62 -6.60 -8.72
C THR A 291 2.13 -5.16 -8.59
N LYS A 292 1.96 -4.47 -9.73
CA LYS A 292 1.47 -3.08 -9.80
C LYS A 292 0.08 -2.90 -9.23
N LYS A 293 -0.75 -3.95 -9.26
CA LYS A 293 -2.11 -3.92 -8.73
C LYS A 293 -2.15 -4.51 -7.33
N ILE A 294 -2.62 -3.71 -6.38
CA ILE A 294 -2.79 -4.11 -4.99
C ILE A 294 -4.28 -4.10 -4.72
N ASN A 295 -4.82 -5.25 -4.34
CA ASN A 295 -6.25 -5.40 -4.06
C ASN A 295 -6.43 -5.32 -2.55
N LEU A 296 -6.71 -4.13 -2.03
CA LEU A 296 -7.09 -4.01 -0.63
C LEU A 296 -8.43 -4.71 -0.48
N LYS A 297 -8.44 -5.81 0.25
CA LYS A 297 -9.66 -6.52 0.61
C LYS A 297 -10.18 -5.96 1.92
N ARG A 298 -11.52 -5.98 2.06
CA ARG A 298 -12.11 -5.83 3.39
C ARG A 298 -11.49 -6.91 4.25
N THR A 299 -11.13 -6.60 5.48
CA THR A 299 -10.27 -7.44 6.32
C THR A 299 -10.77 -8.87 6.67
N ALA A 300 -11.77 -9.41 5.98
CA ALA A 300 -12.09 -10.84 5.94
C ALA A 300 -11.56 -11.46 4.63
N PHE A 301 -10.64 -12.43 4.73
CA PHE A 301 -9.98 -13.09 3.60
C PHE A 301 -10.90 -14.01 2.80
#